data_AF-A0A2T1DPI1-F1
#
_entry.id   AF-A0A2T1DPI1-F1
#
_cell.length_a   1.000
_cell.length_b   1.000
_cell.length_c   1.000
_cell.angle_alpha   90.00
_cell.angle_beta   90.00
_cell.angle_gamma   90.00
#
_symmetry.space_group_name_H-M   'P 1'
#
loop_
_entity.id
_entity.type
_entity.pdbx_description
1 polymer ?
#
loop_
_entity_poly.entity_id
_entity_poly.type
_entity_poly.pdbx_seq_one_letter_code
_entity_poly.pdbx_strand_id
1 'polypeptide(L)' 'MGKRTSPSDLRSWDDAPDLDHLVVDKRSGKRATPAKARRRNRRYEKRLLDTQLRAPEAFEENANF' A
#
# COMPACT_ATOMS: atom_id res chain seq x y z
N MET A 1 1.89 17.63 4.01
CA MET A 1 1.23 16.35 4.35
C MET A 1 1.04 15.56 3.07
N GLY A 2 1.67 14.39 2.92
CA GLY A 2 1.58 13.58 1.70
C GLY A 2 0.20 12.92 1.51
N LYS A 3 -0.08 12.47 0.27
CA LYS A 3 -1.22 11.60 -0.04
C LYS A 3 -1.04 10.26 0.70
N ARG A 4 -2.16 9.63 1.08
CA ARG A 4 -2.14 8.28 1.70
C ARG A 4 -2.06 7.26 0.59
N THR A 5 -1.41 6.13 0.85
CA THR A 5 -1.49 4.96 -0.02
C THR A 5 -2.94 4.52 -0.24
N SER A 6 -3.30 4.42 -1.51
CA SER A 6 -4.56 3.95 -2.07
C SER A 6 -4.37 2.53 -2.61
N PRO A 7 -5.39 1.67 -2.61
CA PRO A 7 -5.31 0.35 -3.24
C PRO A 7 -4.91 0.37 -4.73
N SER A 8 -5.20 1.47 -5.42
CA SER A 8 -4.79 1.74 -6.80
C SER A 8 -3.30 2.05 -6.97
N ASP A 9 -2.55 2.23 -5.88
CA ASP A 9 -1.13 2.60 -5.95
C ASP A 9 -0.24 1.37 -6.24
N LEU A 10 -0.73 0.16 -5.98
CA LEU A 10 -0.09 -1.08 -6.42
C LEU A 10 -0.53 -1.38 -7.84
N ARG A 11 0.39 -1.24 -8.81
CA ARG A 11 0.10 -1.35 -10.25
C ARG A 11 0.55 -2.67 -10.85
N SER A 12 1.70 -3.20 -10.41
CA SER A 12 2.22 -4.50 -10.84
C SER A 12 2.55 -5.41 -9.65
N TRP A 13 2.48 -6.73 -9.85
CA TRP A 13 3.01 -7.71 -8.90
C TRP A 13 4.52 -7.59 -8.75
N ASP A 14 5.21 -7.01 -9.74
CA ASP A 14 6.63 -6.70 -9.68
C ASP A 14 6.96 -5.67 -8.60
N ASP A 15 5.97 -4.86 -8.19
CA ASP A 15 6.12 -3.89 -7.10
C ASP A 15 5.88 -4.53 -5.71
N ALA A 16 5.43 -5.79 -5.66
CA ALA A 16 5.14 -6.50 -4.42
C ALA A 16 6.36 -6.64 -3.46
N PRO A 17 7.59 -6.88 -3.95
CA PRO A 17 8.79 -6.90 -3.11
C PRO A 17 9.10 -5.55 -2.45
N ASP A 18 8.64 -4.44 -3.05
CA ASP A 18 8.93 -3.07 -2.61
C ASP A 18 7.73 -2.37 -1.94
N LEU A 19 6.82 -3.17 -1.36
CA LEU A 19 5.59 -2.67 -0.75
C LEU A 19 5.84 -1.64 0.38
N ASP A 20 6.96 -1.78 1.08
CA ASP A 20 7.37 -0.87 2.16
C ASP A 20 7.60 0.56 1.65
N HIS A 21 8.07 0.71 0.40
CA HIS A 21 8.35 2.01 -0.23
C HIS A 21 7.10 2.64 -0.86
N LEU A 22 6.11 1.83 -1.25
CA LEU A 22 4.79 2.30 -1.71
C LEU A 22 3.92 2.84 -0.57
N VAL A 23 4.19 2.41 0.66
CA VAL A 23 3.35 2.71 1.83
C VAL A 23 3.73 4.05 2.47
N VAL A 24 3.05 5.10 2.02
CA VAL A 24 3.14 6.45 2.56
C VAL A 24 2.14 6.65 3.71
N ASP A 25 2.66 6.68 4.94
CA ASP A 25 1.85 7.09 6.09
C ASP A 25 1.80 8.62 6.25
N LYS A 26 0.71 9.22 5.80
CA LYS A 26 0.44 10.66 5.96
C LYS A 26 0.31 11.15 7.43
N ARG A 27 0.33 10.26 8.41
CA ARG A 27 0.23 10.58 9.85
C ARG A 27 1.55 10.44 10.58
N SER A 28 2.68 10.25 9.89
CA SER A 28 4.00 10.05 10.49
C SER A 28 4.32 11.09 11.57
N GLY A 29 4.07 12.38 11.30
CA GLY A 29 4.30 13.48 12.24
C GLY A 29 3.30 13.60 13.41
N LYS A 30 2.26 12.75 13.48
CA LYS A 30 1.28 12.70 14.58
C LYS A 30 1.32 11.38 15.35
N ARG A 31 2.34 10.53 15.13
CA ARG A 31 2.46 9.25 15.83
C ARG A 31 3.16 9.45 17.18
N ALA A 32 2.59 8.82 18.21
CA ALA A 32 3.17 8.80 19.55
C ALA A 32 4.43 7.89 19.65
N THR A 33 4.53 6.83 18.83
CA THR A 33 5.66 5.88 18.90
C THR A 33 6.00 5.20 17.55
N PRO A 34 7.26 4.72 17.37
CA PRO A 34 7.68 3.91 16.22
C PRO A 34 6.95 2.57 16.08
N ALA A 35 6.51 1.95 17.17
CA ALA A 35 5.77 0.68 17.12
C ALA A 35 4.39 0.85 16.45
N LYS A 36 3.69 1.94 16.79
CA LYS A 36 2.43 2.33 16.14
C LYS A 36 2.64 2.62 14.66
N ALA A 37 3.87 3.04 14.30
CA ALA A 37 4.23 3.28 12.94
C ALA A 37 4.24 2.01 12.09
N ARG A 38 5.04 1.04 12.52
CA ARG A 38 5.17 -0.27 11.86
C ARG A 38 3.83 -1.02 11.75
N ARG A 39 3.03 -1.04 12.82
CA ARG A 39 1.71 -1.72 12.81
C ARG A 39 0.78 -1.20 11.70
N ARG A 40 0.89 0.09 11.40
CA ARG A 40 -0.01 0.73 10.44
C ARG A 40 0.51 0.65 9.01
N ASN A 41 1.82 0.65 8.80
CA ASN A 41 2.42 0.32 7.51
C ASN A 41 1.99 -1.10 7.10
N ARG A 42 2.17 -2.09 7.98
CA ARG A 42 1.67 -3.46 7.78
C ARG A 42 0.18 -3.57 7.46
N ARG A 43 -0.63 -2.68 8.04
CA ARG A 43 -2.08 -2.64 7.73
C ARG A 43 -2.31 -2.16 6.29
N TYR A 44 -1.56 -1.18 5.82
CA TYR A 44 -1.67 -0.67 4.46
C TYR A 44 -1.15 -1.68 3.45
N GLU A 45 -0.01 -2.32 3.74
CA GLU A 45 0.53 -3.44 2.96
C GLU A 45 -0.50 -4.54 2.78
N LYS A 46 -1.07 -5.04 3.90
CA LYS A 46 -2.13 -6.04 3.85
C LYS A 46 -3.34 -5.58 3.03
N ARG A 47 -3.75 -4.32 3.17
CA ARG A 47 -4.91 -3.80 2.46
C ARG A 47 -4.67 -3.70 0.95
N LEU A 48 -3.45 -3.38 0.51
CA LEU A 48 -3.07 -3.40 -0.90
C LEU A 48 -3.23 -4.81 -1.47
N LEU A 49 -2.56 -5.77 -0.85
CA LEU A 49 -2.60 -7.18 -1.28
C LEU A 49 -4.02 -7.77 -1.23
N ASP A 50 -4.77 -7.54 -0.14
CA ASP A 50 -6.15 -8.00 0.00
C ASP A 50 -7.08 -7.40 -1.07
N THR A 51 -6.83 -6.17 -1.53
CA THR A 51 -7.64 -5.55 -2.58
C THR A 51 -7.38 -6.22 -3.92
N GLN A 52 -6.11 -6.48 -4.22
CA GLN A 52 -5.68 -7.07 -5.48
C GLN A 52 -6.12 -8.53 -5.60
N LEU A 53 -6.02 -9.29 -4.50
CA LEU A 53 -6.53 -10.66 -4.43
C LEU A 53 -8.06 -10.76 -4.59
N ARG A 54 -8.80 -9.72 -4.21
CA ARG A 54 -10.28 -9.69 -4.30
C ARG A 54 -10.81 -9.19 -5.63
N ALA A 55 -9.99 -8.45 -6.39
CA ALA A 55 -10.37 -7.87 -7.68
C ALA A 55 -9.24 -8.09 -8.71
N PRO A 56 -8.96 -9.35 -9.10
CA PRO A 56 -7.87 -9.66 -10.02
C PRO A 56 -8.09 -9.09 -11.43
N GLU A 57 -9.34 -9.06 -11.91
CA GLU A 57 -9.72 -8.56 -13.24
C GLU A 57 -9.29 -7.09 -13.45
N ALA A 58 -9.47 -6.26 -12.43
CA ALA A 58 -9.12 -4.83 -12.47
C ALA A 58 -7.61 -4.59 -12.33
N PHE A 59 -6.85 -5.59 -11.90
CA PHE A 59 -5.41 -5.48 -11.73
C PHE A 59 -4.68 -5.72 -13.06
N GLU A 60 -5.07 -6.75 -13.81
CA GLU A 60 -4.48 -7.11 -15.10
C GLU A 60 -4.69 -6.03 -16.19
N GLU A 61 -5.80 -5.29 -16.16
CA GLU A 61 -6.02 -4.15 -17.06
C GLU A 61 -4.98 -3.02 -16.87
N ASN A 62 -4.46 -2.85 -15.66
CA ASN A 62 -3.49 -1.80 -15.34
C ASN A 62 -2.04 -2.24 -15.59
N ALA A 63 -1.78 -3.54 -15.74
CA ALA A 63 -0.45 -4.10 -16.02
C ALA A 63 -0.11 -4.12 -17.53
N ASN A 64 -1.09 -3.90 -18.41
CA ASN A 64 -0.95 -3.98 -19.87
C ASN A 64 -0.75 -2.61 -20.58
N PHE A 65 -0.30 -1.57 -19.86
CA PHE A 65 -0.03 -0.23 -20.40
C PHE A 65 1.37 0.28 -20.09
#